data_AF-A0A967NWJ1-F1
#
_entry.id   AF-A0A967NWJ1-F1
#
_cell.length_a   1.000
_cell.length_b   1.000
_cell.length_c   1.000
_cell.angle_alpha   90.00
_cell.angle_beta   90.00
_cell.angle_gamma   90.00
#
_symmetry.space_group_name_H-M   'P 1'
#
loop_
_entity.id
_entity.type
_entity.pdbx_description
1 polymer ?
#
loop_
_entity_poly.entity_id
_entity_poly.type
_entity_poly.pdbx_seq_one_letter_code
_entity_poly.pdbx_strand_id
1 'polypeptide(L)'
;HLQQILVTYPEQQILLFWDRAKWHGGPAVAQVLADNPRLEVMKYPPATPDLNPQEQVWKAARMHVSHNHDRRNLAELAVKFEHYLRANKFNYSFLEKF
;
A
#
# COMPACT_ATOMS: atom_id res chain seq x y z
N HIS A 1 2.72 10.77 -3.00
CA HIS A 1 1.96 9.81 -2.16
C HIS A 1 1.78 10.30 -0.73
N LEU A 2 2.83 10.64 0.04
CA LEU A 2 2.67 11.09 1.43
C LEU A 2 1.73 12.31 1.58
N GLN A 3 1.82 13.29 0.69
CA GLN A 3 0.92 14.45 0.66
C GLN A 3 -0.57 14.06 0.52
N GLN A 4 -0.88 13.03 -0.27
CA GLN A 4 -2.27 12.56 -0.44
C GLN A 4 -2.80 11.94 0.86
N ILE A 5 -1.96 11.19 1.59
CA ILE A 5 -2.31 10.62 2.89
C ILE A 5 -2.62 11.76 3.88
N LEU A 6 -1.74 12.77 3.94
CA LEU A 6 -1.91 13.93 4.83
C LEU A 6 -3.19 14.71 4.54
N VAL A 7 -3.54 14.91 3.26
CA VAL A 7 -4.80 15.56 2.86
C VAL A 7 -6.03 14.70 3.18
N THR A 8 -5.93 13.38 3.02
CA THR A 8 -7.04 12.46 3.28
C THR A 8 -7.39 12.38 4.76
N TYR A 9 -6.36 12.45 5.61
CA TYR A 9 -6.48 12.40 7.06
C TYR A 9 -5.86 13.68 7.65
N PRO A 10 -6.56 14.82 7.65
CA PRO A 10 -5.95 16.10 8.02
C PRO A 10 -5.56 16.21 9.50
N GLU A 11 -6.31 15.55 10.39
CA GLU A 11 -6.23 15.76 11.85
C GLU A 11 -5.65 14.54 12.60
N GLN A 12 -5.61 13.38 11.97
CA GLN A 12 -5.24 12.13 12.64
C GLN A 12 -3.72 12.01 12.79
N GLN A 13 -3.30 11.37 13.89
CA GLN A 13 -1.98 10.76 14.01
C GLN A 13 -1.93 9.54 13.08
N ILE A 14 -0.90 9.46 12.25
CA ILE A 14 -0.75 8.45 11.20
C ILE A 14 0.54 7.70 11.46
N LEU A 15 0.44 6.40 11.70
CA LEU A 15 1.57 5.48 11.62
C LEU A 15 1.54 4.77 10.27
N LEU A 16 2.45 5.15 9.38
CA LEU A 16 2.59 4.55 8.05
C LEU A 16 3.59 3.40 8.09
N PHE A 17 3.11 2.19 7.88
CA PHE A 17 3.97 1.04 7.63
C PHE A 17 4.44 1.05 6.18
N TRP A 18 5.76 1.02 5.96
CA TRP A 18 6.33 1.23 4.62
C TRP A 18 7.48 0.26 4.33
N ASP A 19 7.53 -0.25 3.10
CA ASP A 19 8.64 -1.09 2.68
C ASP A 19 9.94 -0.27 2.52
N ARG A 20 11.05 -0.97 2.26
CA ARG A 20 12.38 -0.38 2.13
C ARG A 20 12.79 -0.12 0.67
N ALA A 21 11.84 0.10 -0.25
CA ALA A 21 12.19 0.43 -1.64
C ALA A 21 13.06 1.69 -1.70
N LYS A 22 14.06 1.69 -2.60
CA LYS A 22 15.11 2.73 -2.61
C LYS A 22 14.56 4.15 -2.81
N TRP A 23 13.44 4.29 -3.52
CA TRP A 23 12.77 5.57 -3.78
C TRP A 23 11.87 6.05 -2.62
N HIS A 24 11.68 5.26 -1.56
CA HIS A 24 10.97 5.68 -0.33
C HIS A 24 11.86 6.47 0.65
N GLY A 25 13.02 6.93 0.20
CA GLY A 25 13.94 7.74 0.99
C GLY A 25 14.36 9.01 0.27
N GLY A 26 15.36 9.68 0.84
CA GLY A 26 15.97 10.88 0.28
C GLY A 26 15.46 12.19 0.88
N PRO A 27 16.07 13.32 0.50
CA PRO A 27 15.85 14.61 1.16
C PRO A 27 14.38 15.08 1.10
N ALA A 28 13.71 14.88 -0.03
CA ALA A 28 12.32 15.29 -0.20
C ALA A 28 11.37 14.52 0.75
N VAL A 29 11.58 13.22 0.93
CA VAL A 29 10.79 12.42 1.87
C VAL A 29 11.10 12.84 3.30
N ALA A 30 12.37 13.02 3.64
CA ALA A 30 12.79 13.46 4.97
C ALA A 30 12.17 14.82 5.34
N GLN A 31 12.14 15.77 4.41
CA GLN A 31 11.52 17.08 4.61
C GLN A 31 10.02 16.96 4.90
N VAL A 32 9.29 16.17 4.10
CA VAL A 32 7.84 15.95 4.32
C VAL A 32 7.57 15.37 5.72
N LEU A 33 8.40 14.41 6.17
CA LEU A 33 8.24 13.83 7.51
C LEU A 33 8.59 14.82 8.62
N ALA A 34 9.62 15.65 8.44
CA ALA A 34 9.99 16.68 9.40
C ALA A 34 8.91 17.77 9.55
N ASP A 35 8.29 18.17 8.45
CA ASP A 35 7.24 19.20 8.43
C ASP A 35 5.90 18.68 8.97
N ASN A 36 5.73 17.36 9.07
CA ASN A 36 4.46 16.73 9.44
C ASN A 36 4.68 15.73 10.59
N PRO A 37 4.89 16.19 11.83
CA PRO A 37 5.19 15.31 12.97
C PRO A 37 4.08 14.31 13.31
N ARG A 38 2.86 14.54 12.81
CA ARG A 38 1.73 13.61 12.92
C ARG A 38 1.82 12.39 11.99
N LEU A 39 2.79 12.38 11.07
CA LEU A 39 3.05 11.27 10.15
C LEU A 39 4.35 10.58 10.55
N GLU A 40 4.21 9.46 11.25
CA GLU A 40 5.31 8.58 11.62
C GLU A 40 5.45 7.44 10.59
N VAL A 41 6.68 7.02 10.30
CA VAL A 41 6.96 5.91 9.37
C VAL A 41 7.61 4.76 10.12
N MET A 42 6.96 3.59 10.09
CA MET A 42 7.53 2.33 10.55
C MET A 42 7.96 1.49 9.34
N LYS A 43 9.24 1.14 9.26
CA LYS A 43 9.76 0.34 8.14
C LYS A 43 9.70 -1.15 8.43
N TYR A 44 9.12 -1.93 7.52
CA TYR A 44 9.18 -3.39 7.59
C TYR A 44 10.62 -3.90 7.54
N PRO A 45 10.98 -4.98 8.28
CA PRO A 45 12.29 -5.62 8.15
C PRO A 45 12.68 -5.91 6.69
N PRO A 46 13.99 -5.92 6.37
CA PRO A 46 14.43 -6.26 5.02
C PRO A 46 13.90 -7.65 4.60
N ALA A 47 13.44 -7.75 3.35
CA ALA A 47 12.99 -9.01 2.74
C ALA A 47 11.84 -9.75 3.46
N THR A 48 10.92 -9.04 4.11
CA THR A 48 9.72 -9.63 4.72
C THR A 48 8.42 -9.16 4.03
N PRO A 49 8.16 -9.58 2.78
CA PRO A 49 6.95 -9.20 2.05
C PRO A 49 5.67 -9.78 2.68
N ASP A 50 5.78 -10.89 3.41
CA ASP A 50 4.71 -11.53 4.17
C ASP A 50 4.13 -10.63 5.27
N LEU A 51 4.95 -9.73 5.82
CA LEU A 51 4.52 -8.74 6.81
C LEU A 51 3.80 -7.54 6.17
N ASN A 52 3.93 -7.30 4.87
CA ASN A 52 3.25 -6.21 4.20
C ASN A 52 1.84 -6.66 3.72
N PRO A 53 0.74 -6.17 4.32
CA PRO A 53 -0.61 -6.56 3.91
C PRO A 53 -0.90 -6.26 2.44
N GLN A 54 -0.25 -5.23 1.89
CA GLN A 54 -0.41 -4.83 0.50
C GLN A 54 0.00 -5.94 -0.48
N GLU A 55 1.01 -6.75 -0.14
CA GLU A 55 1.42 -7.91 -0.95
C GLU A 55 0.31 -8.97 -1.02
N GLN A 56 -0.44 -9.16 0.07
CA GLN A 56 -1.57 -10.09 0.11
C GLN A 56 -2.72 -9.60 -0.77
N VAL A 57 -3.01 -8.29 -0.74
CA VAL A 57 -3.99 -7.65 -1.63
C VAL A 57 -3.61 -7.85 -3.09
N TRP A 58 -2.35 -7.61 -3.45
CA TRP A 58 -1.84 -7.80 -4.81
C TRP A 58 -1.91 -9.26 -5.25
N LYS A 59 -1.53 -10.20 -4.38
CA LYS A 59 -1.65 -11.62 -4.66
C LYS A 59 -3.09 -12.03 -4.92
N ALA A 60 -4.04 -11.57 -4.10
CA ALA A 60 -5.45 -11.85 -4.27
C ALA A 60 -6.00 -11.30 -5.59
N ALA A 61 -5.73 -10.03 -5.89
CA ALA A 61 -6.16 -9.40 -7.14
C ALA A 61 -5.53 -10.08 -8.37
N ARG A 62 -4.24 -10.44 -8.30
CA ARG A 62 -3.58 -11.22 -9.34
C ARG A 62 -4.29 -12.56 -9.56
N MET A 63 -4.50 -13.34 -8.51
CA MET A 63 -5.14 -14.66 -8.60
C MET A 63 -6.53 -14.60 -9.23
N HIS A 64 -7.34 -13.58 -8.90
CA HIS A 64 -8.73 -13.50 -9.34
C HIS A 64 -8.91 -12.78 -10.69
N VAL A 65 -7.99 -11.90 -11.06
CA VAL A 65 -8.16 -11.01 -12.23
C VAL A 65 -7.12 -11.27 -13.30
N SER A 66 -5.83 -11.33 -12.95
CA SER A 66 -4.74 -11.24 -13.93
C SER A 66 -3.86 -12.48 -14.07
N HIS A 67 -4.07 -13.54 -13.30
CA HIS A 67 -3.22 -14.73 -13.35
C HIS A 67 -3.43 -15.55 -14.63
N ASN A 68 -4.69 -15.76 -15.04
CA ASN A 68 -5.08 -16.46 -16.26
C ASN A 68 -6.31 -15.78 -16.86
N HIS A 69 -6.08 -14.78 -17.70
CA HIS A 69 -7.13 -14.05 -18.40
C HIS A 69 -6.91 -14.08 -19.91
N ASP A 70 -7.99 -13.87 -20.65
CA ASP A 70 -8.03 -13.77 -22.12
C ASP A 70 -7.98 -12.31 -22.62
N ARG A 71 -8.02 -11.34 -21.70
CA ARG A 71 -8.01 -9.90 -22.04
C ARG A 71 -6.71 -9.51 -22.74
N ARG A 72 -6.84 -8.98 -23.96
CA ARG A 72 -5.70 -8.56 -24.78
C ARG A 72 -5.29 -7.09 -24.58
N ASN A 73 -6.12 -6.33 -23.87
CA ASN A 73 -5.94 -4.91 -23.63
C ASN A 73 -5.65 -4.66 -22.15
N LEU A 74 -4.55 -3.97 -21.86
CA LEU A 74 -4.15 -3.58 -20.51
C LEU A 74 -5.19 -2.68 -19.83
N ALA A 75 -5.85 -1.78 -20.57
CA ALA A 75 -6.85 -0.87 -20.00
C ALA A 75 -8.05 -1.63 -19.43
N GLU A 76 -8.54 -2.64 -20.16
CA GLU A 76 -9.64 -3.50 -19.68
C GLU A 76 -9.23 -4.32 -18.46
N LEU A 77 -7.98 -4.82 -18.45
CA LEU A 77 -7.46 -5.55 -17.30
C LEU A 77 -7.31 -4.64 -16.07
N ALA A 78 -6.85 -3.40 -16.26
CA ALA A 78 -6.70 -2.42 -15.20
C ALA A 78 -8.05 -2.03 -14.58
N VAL A 79 -9.09 -1.80 -15.39
CA VAL A 79 -10.45 -1.52 -14.90
C VAL A 79 -10.98 -2.68 -14.07
N LYS A 80 -10.80 -3.93 -14.53
CA LYS A 80 -11.19 -5.11 -13.74
C LYS A 80 -10.41 -5.23 -12.44
N PHE A 81 -9.11 -4.93 -12.48
CA PHE A 81 -8.25 -4.98 -11.31
C PHE A 81 -8.69 -3.95 -10.27
N GLU A 82 -8.92 -2.70 -10.69
CA GLU A 82 -9.44 -1.64 -9.83
C GLU A 82 -10.82 -2.02 -9.25
N HIS A 83 -11.72 -2.54 -10.08
CA HIS A 83 -13.03 -2.99 -9.62
C HIS A 83 -12.91 -4.07 -8.53
N TYR A 84 -12.05 -5.06 -8.72
CA TYR A 84 -11.79 -6.09 -7.72
C TYR A 84 -11.25 -5.50 -6.41
N LEU A 85 -10.29 -4.56 -6.48
CA LEU A 85 -9.76 -3.89 -5.28
C LEU A 85 -10.85 -3.11 -4.51
N ARG A 86 -11.77 -2.46 -5.21
CA ARG A 86 -12.85 -1.67 -4.59
C ARG A 86 -13.99 -2.53 -4.04
N ALA A 87 -14.28 -3.66 -4.68
CA ALA A 87 -15.41 -4.53 -4.35
C ALA A 87 -15.11 -5.55 -3.24
N ASN A 88 -13.83 -5.74 -2.88
CA ASN A 88 -13.41 -6.76 -1.92
C ASN A 88 -12.81 -6.16 -0.65
N LYS A 89 -13.04 -6.83 0.47
CA LYS A 89 -12.29 -6.60 1.71
C LYS A 89 -11.16 -7.61 1.80
N PHE A 90 -9.99 -7.16 2.25
CA PHE A 90 -8.82 -8.01 2.44
C PHE A 90 -8.55 -8.11 3.93
N ASN A 91 -8.79 -9.31 4.49
CA ASN A 91 -8.56 -9.54 5.91
C ASN A 91 -7.06 -9.63 6.18
N TYR A 92 -6.61 -8.97 7.24
CA TYR A 92 -5.22 -8.98 7.66
C TYR A 92 -5.15 -9.06 9.19
N SER A 93 -4.56 -10.14 9.69
CA SER A 93 -4.60 -10.50 11.12
C SER A 93 -3.34 -10.13 11.90
N PHE A 94 -2.41 -9.35 11.31
CA PHE A 94 -1.17 -8.98 12.01
C PHE A 94 -1.43 -8.21 13.29
N LEU A 95 -2.39 -7.27 13.26
CA LEU A 95 -2.76 -6.46 14.43
C LEU A 95 -3.65 -7.22 15.41
N GLU A 96 -4.25 -8.35 15.03
CA GLU A 96 -5.03 -9.18 15.97
C GLU A 96 -4.12 -9.91 16.98
N LYS A 97 -2.81 -9.91 16.75
CA LYS A 97 -1.81 -10.55 17.61
C LYS A 97 -1.22 -9.61 18.67
N PHE A 98 -1.65 -8.35 18.70
CA PHE A 98 -1.22 -7.30 19.63
C PHE A 98 -2.43 -6.61 20.25
#